data_AF-A0A7W2TH83-F1
#
_entry.id   AF-A0A7W2TH83-F1
#
_cell.length_a   1.000
_cell.length_b   1.000
_cell.length_c   1.000
_cell.angle_alpha   90.00
_cell.angle_beta   90.00
_cell.angle_gamma   90.00
#
_symmetry.space_group_name_H-M   'P 1'
#
loop_
_entity.id
_entity.type
_entity.pdbx_description
1 polymer ?
#
loop_
_entity_poly.entity_id
_entity_poly.type
_entity_poly.pdbx_seq_one_letter_code
_entity_poly.pdbx_strand_id
1 'polypeptide(L)'
;MLCSFYRILTVSFLLLLLPLLTGCQLLNSDNKSHHINSVPLEYTEYYLSLVELNQAQIADKTHQHQLVSLAESMLIKQDKNNSDETIEWQLKSALFFALPHSPVHNPFTAKSKLNQLSLITLSKNNLSQSDFAFFSMLKTQLNQQILQLNELSQEKKARQLIKQAYQDQQQQLEVLKQQINQLRKIEHNINEHGQ
;
A
#
# COMPACT_ATOMS: atom_id res chain seq x y z
N MET A 1 31.30 28.58 -50.17
CA MET A 1 30.43 27.38 -50.25
C MET A 1 30.20 26.68 -48.90
N LEU A 2 31.02 26.87 -47.86
CA LEU A 2 30.83 26.20 -46.55
C LEU A 2 29.57 26.65 -45.77
N CYS A 3 29.14 27.91 -45.86
CA CYS A 3 27.97 28.39 -45.10
C CYS A 3 26.63 27.77 -45.55
N SER A 4 26.52 27.36 -46.83
CA SER A 4 25.30 26.73 -47.33
C SER A 4 25.15 25.29 -46.82
N PHE A 5 26.27 24.57 -46.69
CA PHE A 5 26.29 23.21 -46.16
C PHE A 5 25.92 23.16 -44.68
N TYR A 6 26.40 24.12 -43.87
CA TYR A 6 26.05 24.19 -42.45
C TYR A 6 24.55 24.45 -42.24
N ARG A 7 23.95 25.32 -43.06
CA ARG A 7 22.49 25.59 -43.02
C ARG A 7 21.66 24.36 -43.38
N ILE A 8 22.07 23.59 -44.39
CA ILE A 8 21.38 22.35 -44.80
C ILE A 8 21.51 21.28 -43.71
N LEU A 9 22.70 21.15 -43.09
CA LEU A 9 22.93 20.20 -42.00
C LEU A 9 22.10 20.56 -40.75
N THR A 10 22.01 21.83 -40.38
CA THR A 10 21.19 22.28 -39.25
C THR A 10 19.70 22.08 -39.49
N VAL A 11 19.21 22.28 -40.72
CA VAL A 11 17.80 22.05 -41.07
C VAL A 11 17.46 20.56 -41.05
N SER A 12 18.36 19.71 -41.55
CA SER A 12 18.18 18.25 -41.50
C SER A 12 18.17 17.72 -40.07
N PHE A 13 19.04 18.23 -39.19
CA PHE A 13 19.05 17.89 -37.77
C PHE A 13 17.77 18.34 -37.05
N LEU A 14 17.26 19.53 -37.37
CA LEU A 14 15.98 20.02 -36.82
C LEU A 14 14.80 19.16 -37.30
N LEU A 15 14.81 18.74 -38.57
CA LEU A 15 13.77 17.89 -39.16
C LEU A 15 13.73 16.49 -38.52
N LEU A 16 14.88 15.95 -38.14
CA LEU A 16 15.01 14.64 -37.48
C LEU A 16 14.52 14.65 -36.01
N LEU A 17 14.45 15.83 -35.39
CA LEU A 17 13.95 16.02 -34.01
C LEU A 17 12.43 16.13 -33.92
N LEU A 18 11.73 16.51 -35.00
CA LEU A 18 10.27 16.63 -35.02
C LEU A 18 9.48 15.33 -34.69
N PRO A 19 9.86 14.11 -35.13
CA PRO A 19 9.13 12.90 -34.78
C PRO A 19 9.30 12.45 -33.32
N LEU A 20 10.25 13.01 -32.56
CA LEU A 20 10.41 12.74 -31.13
C LEU A 20 9.35 13.48 -30.28
N LEU A 21 8.74 14.55 -30.81
CA LEU A 21 7.65 15.28 -30.14
C LEU A 21 6.25 14.70 -30.44
N THR A 22 6.12 13.76 -31.38
CA THR A 22 4.84 13.06 -31.64
C THR A 22 4.59 11.86 -30.73
N GLY A 23 5.44 11.62 -29.71
CA GLY A 23 5.16 10.67 -28.64
C GLY A 23 4.17 11.27 -27.62
N CYS A 24 3.15 10.50 -27.24
CA CYS A 24 2.03 10.84 -26.35
C CYS A 24 0.87 11.63 -26.98
N GLN A 25 0.24 11.06 -28.01
CA GLN A 25 -1.23 11.08 -28.00
C GLN A 25 -1.69 10.04 -26.97
N LEU A 26 -2.04 10.56 -25.78
CA LEU A 26 -2.84 9.86 -24.78
C LEU A 26 -4.07 9.28 -25.50
N LEU A 27 -4.28 7.96 -25.43
CA LEU A 27 -5.48 7.31 -25.99
C LEU A 27 -6.72 8.06 -25.48
N ASN A 28 -7.31 8.89 -26.34
CA ASN A 28 -8.57 9.53 -26.07
C ASN A 28 -9.66 8.50 -26.40
N SER A 29 -10.39 8.14 -25.36
CA SER A 29 -11.56 7.26 -25.29
C SER A 29 -12.26 7.01 -26.63
N ASP A 30 -12.33 5.73 -27.01
CA ASP A 30 -13.18 5.28 -28.10
C ASP A 30 -14.63 5.71 -27.86
N ASN A 31 -15.20 6.31 -28.89
CA ASN A 31 -16.62 6.62 -29.00
C ASN A 31 -17.46 5.41 -28.59
N LYS A 32 -18.18 5.53 -27.47
CA LYS A 32 -19.30 4.63 -27.13
C LYS A 32 -20.37 4.74 -28.20
N SER A 33 -20.28 3.87 -29.21
CA SER A 33 -21.44 3.42 -29.96
C SER A 33 -22.34 2.68 -28.97
N HIS A 34 -23.55 3.21 -28.77
CA HIS A 34 -24.62 2.57 -28.02
C HIS A 34 -24.88 1.15 -28.57
N HIS A 35 -24.33 0.14 -27.89
CA HIS A 35 -24.88 -1.20 -27.92
C HIS A 35 -24.99 -1.66 -26.46
N ILE A 36 -26.23 -1.92 -26.05
CA ILE A 36 -26.58 -2.45 -24.73
C ILE A 36 -26.06 -3.88 -24.68
N ASN A 37 -24.80 -4.03 -24.29
CA ASN A 37 -24.20 -5.24 -23.76
C ASN A 37 -23.48 -4.79 -22.49
N SER A 38 -23.78 -5.42 -21.37
CA SER A 38 -23.21 -5.15 -20.04
C SER A 38 -21.71 -4.89 -20.14
N VAL A 39 -21.29 -3.63 -19.95
CA VAL A 39 -19.87 -3.28 -19.93
C VAL A 39 -19.25 -4.03 -18.75
N PRO A 40 -18.26 -4.92 -18.98
CA PRO A 40 -17.60 -5.60 -17.88
C PRO A 40 -16.97 -4.54 -16.97
N LEU A 41 -17.28 -4.61 -15.69
CA LEU A 41 -16.78 -3.66 -14.70
C LEU A 41 -15.26 -3.84 -14.58
N GLU A 42 -14.48 -2.89 -15.10
CA GLU A 42 -13.02 -2.94 -15.01
C GLU A 42 -12.55 -2.50 -13.61
N TYR A 43 -12.01 -3.45 -12.83
CA TYR A 43 -11.60 -3.21 -11.45
C TYR A 43 -10.36 -2.31 -11.36
N THR A 44 -9.54 -2.32 -12.41
CA THR A 44 -8.37 -1.44 -12.53
C THR A 44 -8.80 0.02 -12.58
N GLU A 45 -9.77 0.36 -13.44
CA GLU A 45 -10.31 1.73 -13.54
C GLU A 45 -10.95 2.15 -12.22
N TYR A 46 -11.73 1.26 -11.60
CA TYR A 46 -12.32 1.52 -10.30
C TYR A 46 -11.25 1.82 -9.23
N TYR A 47 -10.20 1.00 -9.15
CA TYR A 47 -9.10 1.21 -8.22
C TYR A 47 -8.40 2.56 -8.45
N LEU A 48 -8.10 2.91 -9.70
CA LEU A 48 -7.49 4.19 -10.04
C LEU A 48 -8.37 5.37 -9.65
N SER A 49 -9.69 5.26 -9.88
CA SER A 49 -10.65 6.30 -9.46
C SER A 49 -10.67 6.52 -7.95
N LEU A 50 -10.35 5.48 -7.15
CA LEU A 50 -10.24 5.61 -5.70
C LEU A 50 -8.93 6.26 -5.26
N VAL A 51 -7.84 6.04 -6.01
CA VAL A 51 -6.52 6.61 -5.71
C VAL A 51 -6.52 8.14 -5.84
N GLU A 52 -7.33 8.68 -6.73
CA GLU A 52 -7.47 10.13 -6.95
C GLU A 52 -8.26 10.86 -5.84
N LEU A 53 -8.97 10.11 -4.99
CA LEU A 53 -9.81 10.69 -3.94
C LEU A 53 -9.00 11.10 -2.71
N ASN A 54 -9.49 12.12 -2.01
CA ASN A 54 -8.94 12.50 -0.72
C ASN A 54 -9.44 11.57 0.41
N GLN A 55 -8.79 11.64 1.57
CA GLN A 55 -9.08 10.80 2.75
C GLN A 55 -10.57 10.81 3.17
N ALA A 56 -11.18 12.00 3.19
CA ALA A 56 -12.58 12.17 3.60
C ALA A 56 -13.54 11.55 2.58
N GLN A 57 -13.25 11.72 1.29
CA GLN A 57 -14.01 11.11 0.19
C GLN A 57 -13.89 9.58 0.18
N ILE A 58 -12.72 9.03 0.50
CA ILE A 58 -12.52 7.58 0.63
C ILE A 58 -13.32 7.05 1.83
N ALA A 59 -13.31 7.76 2.97
CA ALA A 59 -14.08 7.38 4.15
C ALA A 59 -15.59 7.36 3.84
N ASP A 60 -16.10 8.38 3.15
CA ASP A 60 -17.49 8.47 2.73
C ASP A 60 -17.88 7.34 1.76
N LYS A 61 -17.08 7.10 0.71
CA LYS A 61 -17.32 5.97 -0.22
C LYS A 61 -17.23 4.62 0.47
N THR A 62 -16.32 4.45 1.42
CA THR A 62 -16.21 3.21 2.22
C THR A 62 -17.46 3.01 3.08
N HIS A 63 -17.91 4.07 3.74
CA HIS A 63 -19.13 4.04 4.56
C HIS A 63 -20.37 3.74 3.69
N GLN A 64 -20.51 4.40 2.54
CA GLN A 64 -21.56 4.12 1.57
C GLN A 64 -21.53 2.67 1.10
N HIS A 65 -20.36 2.15 0.74
CA HIS A 65 -20.18 0.75 0.32
C HIS A 65 -20.53 -0.26 1.44
N GLN A 66 -20.29 0.10 2.70
CA GLN A 66 -20.69 -0.70 3.86
C GLN A 66 -22.19 -0.63 4.12
N LEU A 67 -22.82 0.54 4.01
CA LEU A 67 -24.27 0.69 4.17
C LEU A 67 -25.05 -0.09 3.12
N VAL A 68 -24.61 -0.05 1.86
CA VAL A 68 -25.18 -0.87 0.77
C VAL A 68 -25.08 -2.35 1.10
N SER A 69 -23.93 -2.81 1.62
CA SER A 69 -23.76 -4.21 2.04
C SER A 69 -24.73 -4.66 3.13
N LEU A 70 -25.00 -3.77 4.09
CA LEU A 70 -25.93 -4.05 5.18
C LEU A 70 -27.35 -4.13 4.64
N ALA A 71 -27.74 -3.20 3.77
CA ALA A 71 -29.04 -3.21 3.10
C ALA A 71 -29.25 -4.45 2.23
N GLU A 72 -28.27 -4.83 1.40
CA GLU A 72 -28.32 -6.03 0.57
C GLU A 72 -28.35 -7.30 1.42
N SER A 73 -27.55 -7.40 2.48
CA SER A 73 -27.57 -8.57 3.38
C SER A 73 -28.93 -8.79 4.07
N MET A 74 -29.73 -7.73 4.25
CA MET A 74 -31.10 -7.84 4.77
C MET A 74 -32.08 -8.36 3.71
N LEU A 75 -31.83 -8.10 2.42
CA LEU A 75 -32.65 -8.54 1.29
C LEU A 75 -32.27 -9.96 0.79
N ILE A 76 -31.01 -10.37 0.92
CA ILE A 76 -30.46 -11.66 0.43
C ILE A 76 -31.03 -12.90 1.17
N LYS A 77 -31.78 -12.73 2.27
CA LYS A 77 -32.50 -13.87 2.88
C LYS A 77 -33.54 -14.52 1.95
N GLN A 78 -33.87 -13.90 0.81
CA GLN A 78 -34.97 -14.32 -0.04
C GLN A 78 -34.58 -14.90 -1.41
N ASP A 79 -33.34 -14.75 -1.90
CA ASP A 79 -32.98 -15.24 -3.24
C ASP A 79 -31.55 -15.80 -3.33
N LYS A 80 -31.42 -17.02 -3.86
CA LYS A 80 -30.18 -17.82 -3.89
C LYS A 80 -29.32 -17.57 -5.13
N ASN A 81 -29.75 -16.68 -6.03
CA ASN A 81 -29.12 -16.41 -7.32
C ASN A 81 -28.16 -15.21 -7.35
N ASN A 82 -27.98 -14.47 -6.24
CA ASN A 82 -27.17 -13.24 -6.19
C ASN A 82 -25.66 -13.49 -5.94
N SER A 83 -25.08 -14.55 -6.52
CA SER A 83 -23.67 -14.89 -6.27
C SER A 83 -22.70 -13.87 -6.87
N ASP A 84 -23.03 -13.30 -8.04
CA ASP A 84 -22.09 -12.44 -8.78
C ASP A 84 -22.01 -11.03 -8.22
N GLU A 85 -23.14 -10.43 -7.81
CA GLU A 85 -23.18 -9.14 -7.11
C GLU A 85 -22.43 -9.22 -5.76
N THR A 86 -22.57 -10.36 -5.06
CA THR A 86 -21.83 -10.63 -3.82
C THR A 86 -20.32 -10.66 -4.06
N ILE A 87 -19.86 -11.25 -5.17
CA ILE A 87 -18.45 -11.33 -5.55
C ILE A 87 -17.89 -9.95 -5.90
N GLU A 88 -18.61 -9.18 -6.73
CA GLU A 88 -18.20 -7.82 -7.11
C GLU A 88 -18.02 -6.93 -5.88
N TRP A 89 -18.98 -6.99 -4.95
CA TRP A 89 -18.90 -6.27 -3.68
C TRP A 89 -17.68 -6.70 -2.85
N GLN A 90 -17.41 -8.00 -2.76
CA GLN A 90 -16.25 -8.52 -2.01
C GLN A 90 -14.92 -8.06 -2.62
N LEU A 91 -14.82 -8.02 -3.95
CA LEU A 91 -13.66 -7.52 -4.67
C LEU A 91 -13.46 -6.01 -4.45
N LYS A 92 -14.51 -5.21 -4.62
CA LYS A 92 -14.48 -3.76 -4.33
C LYS A 92 -14.13 -3.48 -2.88
N SER A 93 -14.68 -4.25 -1.93
CA SER A 93 -14.34 -4.19 -0.51
C SER A 93 -12.84 -4.38 -0.31
N ALA A 94 -12.24 -5.39 -0.93
CA ALA A 94 -10.82 -5.66 -0.79
C ALA A 94 -9.94 -4.51 -1.30
N LEU A 95 -10.37 -3.81 -2.37
CA LEU A 95 -9.64 -2.66 -2.91
C LEU A 95 -9.57 -1.50 -1.90
N PHE A 96 -10.64 -1.19 -1.17
CA PHE A 96 -10.61 -0.13 -0.15
C PHE A 96 -9.56 -0.37 0.95
N PHE A 97 -9.37 -1.63 1.36
CA PHE A 97 -8.35 -2.00 2.35
C PHE A 97 -6.94 -2.07 1.75
N ALA A 98 -6.82 -2.19 0.42
CA ALA A 98 -5.54 -2.25 -0.26
C ALA A 98 -4.96 -0.84 -0.57
N LEU A 99 -5.81 0.20 -0.58
CA LEU A 99 -5.40 1.57 -0.90
C LEU A 99 -4.45 2.15 0.17
N PRO A 100 -3.19 2.47 -0.15
CA PRO A 100 -2.20 2.94 0.83
C PRO A 100 -2.57 4.23 1.56
N HIS A 101 -3.26 5.13 0.86
CA HIS A 101 -3.74 6.40 1.39
C HIS A 101 -5.18 6.31 1.88
N SER A 102 -5.72 5.12 2.16
CA SER A 102 -7.07 5.01 2.72
C SER A 102 -7.01 5.09 4.25
N PRO A 103 -7.97 5.74 4.94
CA PRO A 103 -8.04 5.67 6.39
C PRO A 103 -8.35 4.26 6.90
N VAL A 104 -8.90 3.40 6.04
CA VAL A 104 -9.15 1.98 6.32
C VAL A 104 -8.05 1.08 5.75
N HIS A 105 -6.92 1.63 5.29
CA HIS A 105 -5.81 0.86 4.72
C HIS A 105 -5.37 -0.23 5.69
N ASN A 106 -5.45 -1.48 5.25
CA ASN A 106 -4.98 -2.63 6.00
C ASN A 106 -4.59 -3.75 5.02
N PRO A 107 -3.30 -3.93 4.73
CA PRO A 107 -2.86 -4.90 3.74
C PRO A 107 -3.12 -6.35 4.15
N PHE A 108 -3.17 -6.64 5.46
CA PHE A 108 -3.54 -7.96 5.97
C PHE A 108 -5.00 -8.27 5.68
N THR A 109 -5.89 -7.33 5.96
CA THR A 109 -7.33 -7.46 5.69
C THR A 109 -7.61 -7.57 4.20
N ALA A 110 -6.97 -6.73 3.37
CA ALA A 110 -7.08 -6.78 1.92
C ALA A 110 -6.67 -8.16 1.38
N LYS A 111 -5.50 -8.66 1.78
CA LYS A 111 -5.01 -9.98 1.38
C LYS A 111 -5.93 -11.11 1.84
N SER A 112 -6.43 -11.04 3.07
CA SER A 112 -7.36 -12.04 3.61
C SER A 112 -8.63 -12.12 2.76
N LYS A 113 -9.24 -10.97 2.44
CA LYS A 113 -10.40 -10.89 1.54
C LYS A 113 -10.12 -11.46 0.16
N LEU A 114 -9.00 -11.10 -0.46
CA LEU A 114 -8.58 -11.63 -1.76
C LEU A 114 -8.18 -13.12 -1.76
N ASN A 115 -7.95 -13.72 -0.59
CA ASN A 115 -7.70 -15.15 -0.44
C ASN A 115 -8.98 -15.96 -0.24
N GLN A 116 -9.99 -15.36 0.40
CA GLN A 116 -11.33 -15.94 0.51
C GLN A 116 -12.00 -16.03 -0.87
N LEU A 117 -11.68 -15.08 -1.75
CA LEU A 117 -12.08 -15.06 -3.14
C LEU A 117 -11.18 -16.00 -3.94
N SER A 118 -11.71 -17.15 -4.36
CA SER A 118 -11.01 -18.06 -5.28
C SER A 118 -10.87 -17.43 -6.65
N LEU A 119 -9.86 -16.56 -6.84
CA LEU A 119 -9.63 -15.81 -8.09
C LEU A 119 -9.58 -16.69 -9.35
N ILE A 120 -9.16 -17.95 -9.22
CA ILE A 120 -9.13 -18.94 -10.33
C ILE A 120 -10.54 -19.39 -10.72
N THR A 121 -11.46 -19.45 -9.77
CA THR A 121 -12.88 -19.71 -10.03
C THR A 121 -13.55 -18.46 -10.59
N LEU A 122 -13.14 -17.28 -10.14
CA LEU A 122 -13.66 -15.99 -10.61
C LEU A 122 -13.19 -15.64 -12.03
N SER A 123 -11.95 -16.00 -12.41
CA SER A 123 -11.43 -15.77 -13.77
C SER A 123 -12.13 -16.58 -14.86
N LYS A 124 -12.81 -17.68 -14.49
CA LYS A 124 -13.54 -18.50 -15.45
C LYS A 124 -14.94 -17.97 -15.77
N ASN A 125 -15.54 -17.23 -14.85
CA ASN A 125 -16.97 -16.87 -14.95
C ASN A 125 -17.20 -15.34 -14.95
N ASN A 126 -16.42 -14.55 -14.20
CA ASN A 126 -16.80 -13.17 -13.82
C ASN A 126 -15.67 -12.12 -13.96
N LEU A 127 -14.42 -12.51 -14.19
CA LEU A 127 -13.30 -11.58 -14.33
C LEU A 127 -12.68 -11.66 -15.72
N SER A 128 -12.36 -10.49 -16.28
CA SER A 128 -11.53 -10.39 -17.47
C SER A 128 -10.09 -10.88 -17.18
N GLN A 129 -9.35 -11.21 -18.23
CA GLN A 129 -7.95 -11.60 -18.10
C GLN A 129 -7.09 -10.46 -17.49
N SER A 130 -7.38 -9.21 -17.82
CA SER A 130 -6.71 -8.03 -17.25
C SER A 130 -7.02 -7.88 -15.77
N ASP A 131 -8.28 -8.04 -15.34
CA ASP A 131 -8.64 -7.97 -13.92
C ASP A 131 -8.00 -9.10 -13.11
N PHE A 132 -7.94 -10.32 -13.66
CA PHE A 132 -7.22 -11.41 -13.01
C PHE A 132 -5.74 -11.08 -12.81
N ALA A 133 -5.07 -10.55 -13.84
CA ALA A 133 -3.68 -10.13 -13.75
C ALA A 133 -3.50 -9.02 -12.72
N PHE A 134 -4.41 -8.04 -12.70
CA PHE A 134 -4.42 -6.96 -11.73
C PHE A 134 -4.53 -7.47 -10.29
N PHE A 135 -5.53 -8.32 -9.98
CA PHE A 135 -5.68 -8.87 -8.63
C PHE A 135 -4.52 -9.80 -8.24
N SER A 136 -3.95 -10.54 -9.19
CA SER A 136 -2.75 -11.36 -8.95
C SER A 136 -1.52 -10.51 -8.58
N MET A 137 -1.30 -9.43 -9.33
CA MET A 137 -0.27 -8.43 -9.03
C MET A 137 -0.52 -7.78 -7.66
N LEU A 138 -1.76 -7.35 -7.40
CA LEU A 138 -2.15 -6.72 -6.14
C LEU A 138 -1.88 -7.65 -4.94
N LYS A 139 -2.23 -8.94 -5.04
CA LYS A 139 -1.90 -9.93 -3.99
C LYS A 139 -0.40 -10.03 -3.76
N THR A 140 0.39 -9.98 -4.82
CA THR A 140 1.86 -10.04 -4.72
C THR A 140 2.41 -8.80 -4.02
N GLN A 141 1.92 -7.61 -4.38
CA GLN A 141 2.29 -6.35 -3.74
C GLN A 141 1.89 -6.32 -2.25
N LEU A 142 0.68 -6.78 -1.92
CA LEU A 142 0.22 -6.91 -0.53
C LEU A 142 1.10 -7.87 0.28
N ASN A 143 1.54 -8.99 -0.32
CA ASN A 143 2.46 -9.92 0.33
C ASN A 143 3.80 -9.24 0.67
N GLN A 144 4.34 -8.48 -0.29
CA GLN A 144 5.59 -7.76 -0.10
C GLN A 144 5.47 -6.71 1.00
N GLN A 145 4.37 -5.96 1.00
CA GLN A 145 4.11 -4.95 2.03
C GLN A 145 3.98 -5.59 3.42
N ILE A 146 3.30 -6.73 3.53
CA ILE A 146 3.18 -7.48 4.79
C ILE A 146 4.56 -7.95 5.29
N LEU A 147 5.42 -8.45 4.39
CA LEU A 147 6.77 -8.86 4.74
C LEU A 147 7.56 -7.69 5.32
N GLN A 148 7.55 -6.54 4.64
CA GLN A 148 8.23 -5.31 5.11
C GLN A 148 7.70 -4.84 6.46
N LEU A 149 6.38 -4.86 6.67
CA LEU A 149 5.78 -4.49 7.96
C LEU A 149 6.20 -5.43 9.09
N ASN A 150 6.34 -6.72 8.80
CA ASN A 150 6.82 -7.70 9.77
C ASN A 150 8.29 -7.47 10.13
N GLU A 151 9.15 -7.22 9.14
CA GLU A 151 10.56 -6.89 9.36
C GLU A 151 10.71 -5.62 10.22
N LEU A 152 10.00 -4.54 9.88
CA LEU A 152 9.99 -3.31 10.66
C LEU A 152 9.49 -3.52 12.10
N SER A 153 8.47 -4.36 12.28
CA SER A 153 7.96 -4.73 13.61
C SER A 153 9.00 -5.48 14.43
N GLN A 154 9.73 -6.41 13.82
CA GLN A 154 10.82 -7.13 14.48
C GLN A 154 11.97 -6.19 14.84
N GLU A 155 12.40 -5.33 13.92
CA GLU A 155 13.45 -4.34 14.20
C GLU A 155 13.05 -3.40 15.35
N LYS A 156 11.79 -2.94 15.38
CA LYS A 156 11.29 -2.08 16.45
C LYS A 156 11.37 -2.78 17.81
N LYS A 157 10.99 -4.05 17.87
CA LYS A 157 11.09 -4.87 19.09
C LYS A 157 12.55 -5.04 19.52
N ALA A 158 13.45 -5.37 18.60
CA ALA A 158 14.87 -5.51 18.90
C ALA A 158 15.48 -4.20 19.42
N ARG A 159 15.17 -3.06 18.78
CA ARG A 159 15.59 -1.74 19.26
C ARG A 159 15.06 -1.41 20.65
N GLN A 160 13.82 -1.81 20.97
CA GLN A 160 13.24 -1.60 22.29
C GLN A 160 13.97 -2.42 23.36
N LEU A 161 14.30 -3.68 23.08
CA LEU A 161 15.08 -4.53 24.00
C LEU A 161 16.49 -3.97 24.24
N ILE A 162 17.18 -3.53 23.17
CA ILE A 162 18.49 -2.88 23.27
C ILE A 162 18.40 -1.62 24.13
N LYS A 163 17.36 -0.80 23.93
CA LYS A 163 17.14 0.41 24.72
C LYS A 163 16.93 0.09 26.19
N GLN A 164 16.14 -0.93 26.51
CA GLN A 164 15.91 -1.36 27.90
C GLN A 164 17.21 -1.86 28.54
N ALA A 165 17.94 -2.74 27.87
CA ALA A 165 19.22 -3.25 28.37
C ALA A 165 20.25 -2.12 28.61
N TYR A 166 20.29 -1.13 27.72
CA TYR A 166 21.15 0.04 27.88
C TYR A 166 20.76 0.88 29.11
N GLN A 167 19.47 1.08 29.35
CA GLN A 167 18.98 1.81 30.53
C GLN A 167 19.32 1.06 31.83
N ASP A 168 19.16 -0.27 31.85
CA ASP A 168 19.51 -1.09 33.00
C ASP A 168 21.03 -1.04 33.28
N GLN A 169 21.85 -1.12 32.23
CA GLN A 169 23.30 -1.01 32.37
C GLN A 169 23.73 0.38 32.89
N GLN A 170 23.08 1.46 32.43
CA GLN A 170 23.34 2.80 32.97
C GLN A 170 23.00 2.90 34.46
N GLN A 171 21.89 2.32 34.90
CA GLN A 171 21.53 2.30 36.32
C GLN A 171 22.57 1.53 37.15
N GLN A 172 23.00 0.36 36.68
CA GLN A 172 24.04 -0.42 37.37
C GLN A 172 25.36 0.33 37.47
N LEU A 173 25.76 1.06 36.41
CA LEU A 173 26.97 1.89 36.43
C LEU A 173 26.89 3.01 37.46
N GLU A 174 25.74 3.68 37.58
CA GLU A 174 25.56 4.73 38.59
C GLU A 174 25.57 4.16 40.01
N VAL A 175 24.93 3.00 40.25
CA VAL A 175 25.01 2.31 41.54
C VAL A 175 26.46 1.95 41.88
N LEU A 176 27.19 1.35 40.94
CA LEU A 176 28.58 0.96 41.15
C LEU A 176 29.48 2.17 41.43
N LYS A 177 29.28 3.27 40.71
CA LYS A 177 30.00 4.53 40.93
C LYS A 177 29.73 5.10 42.33
N GLN A 178 28.49 5.02 42.81
CA GLN A 178 28.15 5.42 44.18
C GLN A 178 28.87 4.55 45.21
N GLN A 179 28.87 3.23 45.02
CA GLN A 179 29.58 2.28 45.90
C GLN A 179 31.08 2.56 45.94
N ILE A 180 31.73 2.78 44.78
CA ILE A 180 33.15 3.13 44.72
C ILE A 180 33.43 4.44 45.47
N ASN A 181 32.56 5.46 45.32
CA ASN A 181 32.70 6.71 46.05
C ASN A 181 32.55 6.52 47.57
N GLN A 182 31.64 5.65 48.02
CA GLN A 182 31.48 5.33 49.44
C GLN A 182 32.71 4.62 49.99
N LEU A 183 33.23 3.61 49.29
CA LEU A 183 34.44 2.90 49.68
C LEU A 183 35.64 3.86 49.79
N ARG A 184 35.81 4.77 48.84
CA ARG A 184 36.87 5.79 48.89
C ARG A 184 36.76 6.70 50.11
N LYS A 185 35.54 7.08 50.51
CA LYS A 185 35.32 7.88 51.73
C LYS A 185 35.67 7.10 52.99
N ILE A 186 35.33 5.81 53.04
CA ILE A 186 35.67 4.94 54.16
C ILE A 186 37.19 4.78 54.27
N GLU A 187 37.87 4.50 53.16
CA GLU A 187 39.34 4.39 53.10
C GLU A 187 40.02 5.66 53.61
N HIS A 188 39.58 6.83 53.14
CA HIS A 188 40.11 8.11 53.61
C HIS A 188 39.90 8.31 55.11
N ASN A 189 38.69 8.05 55.62
CA ASN A 189 38.40 8.16 57.06
C ASN A 189 39.25 7.22 57.92
N ILE A 190 39.49 5.98 57.46
CA ILE A 190 40.37 5.02 58.16
C ILE A 190 41.81 5.52 58.18
N ASN A 191 42.31 6.06 57.07
CA ASN A 191 43.67 6.57 56.98
C ASN A 191 43.91 7.80 57.88
N GLU A 192 42.90 8.66 58.04
CA GLU A 192 42.96 9.84 58.92
C GLU A 192 42.84 9.49 60.43
N HIS A 193 42.20 8.37 60.79
CA HIS A 193 42.02 7.93 62.19
C HIS A 193 42.96 6.79 62.61
N GLY A 194 43.80 6.29 61.70
CA GLY A 194 44.75 5.19 61.93
C GLY A 194 46.18 5.63 62.23
N GLN A 195 46.45 6.94 62.31
CA GLN A 195 47.68 7.55 62.85
C GLN A 195 47.47 7.97 64.30
#